data_AF-A0A8H4QLA0-F1
#
_entry.id   AF-A0A8H4QLA0-F1
#
_cell.length_a   1.000
_cell.length_b   1.000
_cell.length_c   1.000
_cell.angle_alpha   90.00
_cell.angle_beta   90.00
_cell.angle_gamma   90.00
#
_symmetry.space_group_name_H-M   'P 1'
#
loop_
_entity.id
_entity.type
_entity.pdbx_description
1 polymer ?
#
loop_
_entity_poly.entity_id
_entity_poly.type
_entity_poly.pdbx_seq_one_letter_code
_entity_poly.pdbx_strand_id
1 'polypeptide(L)'
;MTYQATLTPPPTFQGPASVSLMTRSDSVTVHYPESYTEPIDKQKYKEQPALRSTKLDYELPRSVYAIKDGWQQTCQSGAVVSSLLAALCGQLLVFFKDDRSYSPKTPVPEKVKSFLVAISYISLFLNILAALYSFVMIDNLGEIDYRSSCKRDSFHRDMEQTGRMTASQEGVLMRFGAGRDWKWMIVHWLFTFYSGIIALITSIITYALIEESLAIKISLGCIGLFAVIPAIYFVFIRPAILCKIA
;
A
#
# COMPACT_ATOMS: atom_id res chain seq x y z
N MET A 1 28.35 -45.99 13.44
CA MET A 1 26.92 -45.82 13.13
C MET A 1 26.81 -44.76 12.06
N THR A 2 26.52 -45.17 10.83
CA THR A 2 26.59 -44.33 9.64
C THR A 2 25.16 -43.98 9.24
N TYR A 3 24.76 -42.72 9.41
CA TYR A 3 23.44 -42.24 9.01
C TYR A 3 23.43 -42.01 7.49
N GLN A 4 22.78 -42.91 6.75
CA GLN A 4 22.39 -42.62 5.37
C GLN A 4 21.18 -41.70 5.39
N ALA A 5 21.37 -40.45 4.96
CA ALA A 5 20.28 -39.52 4.74
C ALA A 5 19.61 -39.86 3.40
N THR A 6 18.42 -40.46 3.46
CA THR A 6 17.55 -40.67 2.31
C THR A 6 17.00 -39.31 1.87
N LEU A 7 17.55 -38.77 0.79
CA LEU A 7 17.03 -37.56 0.14
C LEU A 7 15.68 -37.88 -0.49
N THR A 8 14.59 -37.51 0.17
CA THR A 8 13.27 -37.47 -0.44
C THR A 8 13.23 -36.33 -1.47
N PRO A 9 12.75 -36.57 -2.70
CA PRO A 9 12.62 -35.51 -3.70
C PRO A 9 11.68 -34.41 -3.20
N PRO A 10 11.93 -33.14 -3.57
CA PRO A 10 11.07 -32.04 -3.19
C PRO A 10 9.66 -32.25 -3.75
N PRO A 11 8.61 -31.87 -3.00
CA PRO A 11 7.24 -31.97 -3.46
C PRO A 11 7.09 -31.17 -4.75
N THR A 12 6.60 -31.82 -5.80
CA THR A 12 6.26 -31.17 -7.06
C THR A 12 5.13 -30.19 -6.77
N PHE A 13 5.41 -28.89 -6.94
CA PHE A 13 4.41 -27.84 -6.80
C PHE A 13 3.37 -28.02 -7.92
N GLN A 14 2.29 -28.74 -7.63
CA GLN A 14 1.07 -28.68 -8.41
C GLN A 14 0.54 -27.26 -8.24
N GLY A 15 0.73 -26.44 -9.29
CA GLY A 15 0.12 -25.12 -9.37
C GLY A 15 -1.39 -25.21 -9.10
N PRO A 16 -2.00 -24.14 -8.58
CA PRO A 16 -3.42 -24.14 -8.26
C PRO A 16 -4.18 -24.66 -9.48
N ALA A 17 -4.99 -25.69 -9.26
CA ALA A 17 -5.87 -26.26 -10.26
C ALA A 17 -6.48 -25.10 -11.04
N SER A 18 -6.25 -25.09 -12.35
CA SER A 18 -6.91 -24.16 -13.26
C SER A 18 -8.40 -24.28 -12.98
N VAL A 19 -8.93 -23.30 -12.25
CA VAL A 19 -10.36 -23.12 -12.08
C VAL A 19 -10.84 -22.75 -13.47
N SER A 20 -11.24 -23.77 -14.24
CA SER A 20 -12.11 -23.56 -15.38
C SER A 20 -13.36 -22.89 -14.83
N LEU A 21 -13.36 -21.56 -14.87
CA LEU A 21 -14.55 -20.75 -14.76
C LEU A 21 -15.46 -21.22 -15.90
N MET A 22 -16.33 -22.16 -15.56
CA MET A 22 -17.49 -22.50 -16.35
C MET A 22 -18.31 -21.22 -16.40
N THR A 23 -18.10 -20.42 -17.44
CA THR A 23 -18.90 -19.26 -17.80
C THR A 23 -20.27 -19.77 -18.20
N ARG A 24 -21.07 -20.09 -17.18
CA ARG A 24 -22.50 -20.27 -17.31
C ARG A 24 -23.08 -18.89 -17.62
N SER A 25 -23.14 -18.59 -18.91
CA SER A 25 -23.90 -17.48 -19.48
C SER A 25 -25.39 -17.83 -19.34
N ASP A 26 -25.88 -17.86 -18.10
CA ASP A 26 -27.31 -17.76 -17.86
C ASP A 26 -27.65 -16.29 -18.12
N SER A 27 -28.28 -16.03 -19.27
CA SER A 27 -28.90 -14.74 -19.56
C SER A 27 -29.91 -14.46 -18.44
N VAL A 28 -29.54 -13.59 -17.50
CA VAL A 28 -30.47 -13.09 -16.48
C VAL A 28 -31.46 -12.19 -17.20
N THR A 29 -32.59 -12.78 -17.61
CA THR A 29 -33.75 -12.02 -18.08
C THR A 29 -34.33 -11.28 -16.88
N VAL A 30 -33.95 -10.02 -16.72
CA VAL A 30 -34.55 -9.13 -15.72
C VAL A 30 -35.99 -8.88 -16.17
N HIS A 31 -36.94 -9.62 -15.60
CA HIS A 31 -38.37 -9.34 -15.75
C HIS A 31 -38.68 -8.04 -15.01
N TYR A 32 -38.77 -6.95 -15.75
CA TYR A 32 -39.32 -5.70 -15.23
C TYR A 32 -40.83 -5.87 -15.02
N PRO A 33 -41.38 -5.57 -13.83
CA PRO A 33 -42.81 -5.66 -13.59
C PRO A 33 -43.56 -4.66 -14.48
N GLU A 34 -44.46 -5.21 -15.30
CA GLU A 34 -45.24 -4.53 -16.32
C GLU A 34 -46.44 -3.79 -15.71
N SER A 35 -46.24 -2.87 -14.75
CA SER A 35 -47.29 -1.88 -14.40
C SER A 35 -46.80 -0.85 -13.36
N TYR A 36 -46.11 0.19 -13.82
CA TYR A 36 -46.09 1.49 -13.14
C TYR A 36 -46.27 2.59 -14.18
N THR A 37 -47.50 2.72 -14.68
CA THR A 37 -47.96 3.86 -15.47
C THR A 37 -48.44 4.96 -14.52
N GLU A 38 -47.54 5.50 -13.69
CA GLU A 38 -47.80 6.82 -13.13
C GLU A 38 -47.62 7.86 -14.24
N PRO A 39 -48.54 8.85 -14.38
CA PRO A 39 -48.37 9.94 -15.34
C PRO A 39 -47.09 10.70 -14.98
N ILE A 40 -46.04 10.49 -15.79
CA ILE A 40 -44.77 11.19 -15.68
C ILE A 40 -45.05 12.69 -15.87
N ASP A 41 -45.06 13.43 -14.77
CA ASP A 41 -45.05 14.88 -14.77
C ASP A 41 -43.76 15.36 -15.46
N LYS A 42 -43.89 15.66 -16.76
CA LYS A 42 -42.78 16.06 -17.64
C LYS A 42 -42.09 17.34 -17.20
N GLN A 43 -42.70 18.14 -16.31
CA GLN A 43 -42.06 19.34 -15.76
C GLN A 43 -41.05 19.02 -14.67
N LYS A 44 -41.22 17.94 -13.90
CA LYS A 44 -40.32 17.58 -12.79
C LYS A 44 -38.95 17.04 -13.24
N TYR A 45 -38.82 16.66 -14.51
CA TYR A 45 -37.56 16.14 -15.09
C TYR A 45 -36.68 17.21 -15.74
N LYS A 46 -37.12 18.47 -15.85
CA LYS A 46 -36.28 19.56 -16.39
C LYS A 46 -35.12 19.95 -15.46
N GLU A 47 -35.15 19.52 -14.21
CA GLU A 47 -34.08 19.78 -13.22
C GLU A 47 -33.39 18.49 -12.74
N GLN A 48 -33.51 17.38 -13.47
CA GLN A 48 -32.58 16.28 -13.20
C GLN A 48 -31.19 16.68 -13.72
N PRO A 49 -30.16 16.73 -12.86
CA PRO A 49 -28.80 17.00 -13.31
C PRO A 49 -28.48 15.98 -14.39
N ALA A 50 -28.19 16.46 -15.61
CA ALA A 50 -27.97 15.62 -16.77
C ALA A 50 -27.10 14.41 -16.38
N LEU A 51 -27.70 13.22 -16.42
CA LEU A 51 -27.01 11.98 -16.08
C LEU A 51 -25.71 11.97 -16.91
N ARG A 52 -24.56 11.96 -16.22
CA ARG A 52 -23.27 11.91 -16.91
C ARG A 52 -23.25 10.63 -17.73
N SER A 53 -23.30 10.78 -19.05
CA SER A 53 -23.19 9.67 -19.99
C SER A 53 -21.76 9.11 -19.89
N THR A 54 -21.62 7.98 -19.21
CA THR A 54 -20.35 7.25 -19.13
C THR A 54 -20.18 6.41 -20.38
N LYS A 55 -19.14 6.69 -21.17
CA LYS A 55 -18.74 5.85 -22.30
C LYS A 55 -18.08 4.57 -21.77
N LEU A 56 -18.71 3.42 -22.06
CA LEU A 56 -18.23 2.10 -21.63
C LEU A 56 -17.02 1.61 -22.44
N ASP A 57 -16.76 2.22 -23.60
CA ASP A 57 -15.68 1.89 -24.54
C ASP A 57 -14.42 2.76 -24.36
N TYR A 58 -14.31 3.48 -23.25
CA TYR A 58 -13.17 4.33 -22.99
C TYR A 58 -11.93 3.54 -22.54
N GLU A 59 -10.79 3.76 -23.21
CA GLU A 59 -9.49 3.21 -22.83
C GLU A 59 -8.54 4.36 -22.44
N LEU A 60 -7.76 4.17 -21.36
CA LEU A 60 -6.74 5.15 -20.98
C LEU A 60 -5.57 5.14 -21.96
N PRO A 61 -4.89 6.27 -22.13
CA PRO A 61 -3.61 6.28 -22.82
C PRO A 61 -2.64 5.28 -22.17
N ARG A 62 -1.94 4.49 -22.99
CA ARG A 62 -1.05 3.41 -22.52
C ARG A 62 -0.04 3.85 -21.47
N SER A 63 0.48 5.07 -21.56
CA SER A 63 1.41 5.62 -20.57
C SER A 63 0.76 5.85 -19.20
N VAL A 64 -0.49 6.35 -19.17
CA VAL A 64 -1.26 6.54 -17.93
C VAL A 64 -1.59 5.18 -17.32
N TYR A 65 -1.99 4.23 -18.14
CA TYR A 65 -2.25 2.85 -17.71
C TYR A 65 -1.01 2.22 -17.08
N ALA A 66 0.16 2.30 -17.74
CA ALA A 66 1.40 1.76 -17.20
C ALA A 66 1.83 2.41 -15.87
N ILE A 67 1.64 3.73 -15.73
CA ILE A 67 1.91 4.44 -14.47
C ILE A 67 0.95 3.97 -13.37
N LYS A 68 -0.36 3.89 -13.67
CA LYS A 68 -1.39 3.41 -12.74
C LYS A 68 -1.08 1.99 -12.26
N ASP A 69 -0.76 1.09 -13.19
CA ASP A 69 -0.44 -0.31 -12.92
C ASP A 69 0.80 -0.44 -12.02
N GLY A 70 1.87 0.31 -12.32
CA GLY A 70 3.07 0.33 -11.49
C GLY A 70 2.81 0.82 -10.05
N TRP A 71 1.98 1.84 -9.88
CA TRP A 71 1.56 2.29 -8.55
C TRP A 71 0.68 1.27 -7.84
N GLN A 72 -0.25 0.62 -8.55
CA GLN A 72 -1.10 -0.41 -7.98
C GLN A 72 -0.27 -1.62 -7.49
N GLN A 73 0.70 -2.08 -8.29
CA GLN A 73 1.63 -3.13 -7.90
C GLN A 73 2.47 -2.72 -6.68
N THR A 74 2.94 -1.46 -6.64
CA THR A 74 3.67 -0.91 -5.51
C THR A 74 2.82 -0.95 -4.23
N CYS A 75 1.58 -0.46 -4.29
CA CYS A 75 0.66 -0.49 -3.15
C CYS A 75 0.31 -1.92 -2.72
N GLN A 76 0.10 -2.85 -3.65
CA GLN A 76 -0.16 -4.26 -3.33
C GLN A 76 1.02 -4.89 -2.57
N SER A 77 2.24 -4.71 -3.08
CA SER A 77 3.44 -5.21 -2.40
C SER A 77 3.67 -4.53 -1.05
N GLY A 78 3.41 -3.21 -0.97
CA GLY A 78 3.48 -2.44 0.26
C GLY A 78 2.51 -2.94 1.32
N ALA A 79 1.26 -3.23 0.95
CA ALA A 79 0.26 -3.80 1.85
C ALA A 79 0.74 -5.12 2.46
N VAL A 80 1.23 -6.05 1.61
CA VAL A 80 1.74 -7.35 2.04
C VAL A 80 2.93 -7.19 3.00
N VAL A 81 3.92 -6.38 2.64
CA VAL A 81 5.11 -6.15 3.47
C VAL A 81 4.72 -5.53 4.81
N SER A 82 3.87 -4.50 4.81
CA SER A 82 3.39 -3.86 6.04
C SER A 82 2.61 -4.82 6.94
N SER A 83 1.78 -5.70 6.39
CA SER A 83 1.08 -6.72 7.17
C SER A 83 2.06 -7.74 7.80
N LEU A 84 3.09 -8.15 7.08
CA LEU A 84 4.13 -9.04 7.61
C LEU A 84 4.93 -8.37 8.73
N LEU A 85 5.31 -7.10 8.55
CA LEU A 85 6.01 -6.32 9.59
C LEU A 85 5.11 -6.10 10.82
N ALA A 86 3.82 -5.85 10.64
CA ALA A 86 2.86 -5.76 11.74
C ALA A 86 2.76 -7.08 12.53
N ALA A 87 2.70 -8.22 11.84
CA ALA A 87 2.70 -9.53 12.49
C ALA A 87 3.99 -9.76 13.31
N LEU A 88 5.15 -9.42 12.74
CA LEU A 88 6.43 -9.47 13.44
C LEU A 88 6.44 -8.55 14.67
N CYS A 89 5.92 -7.33 14.56
CA CYS A 89 5.78 -6.42 15.69
C CYS A 89 4.89 -7.01 16.79
N GLY A 90 3.80 -7.69 16.43
CA GLY A 90 2.92 -8.37 17.37
C GLY A 90 3.65 -9.48 18.14
N GLN A 91 4.47 -10.27 17.45
CA GLN A 91 5.29 -11.30 18.09
C GLN A 91 6.33 -10.70 19.04
N LEU A 92 7.08 -9.69 18.58
CA LEU A 92 8.06 -8.97 19.40
C LEU A 92 7.42 -8.33 20.62
N LEU A 93 6.22 -7.77 20.48
CA LEU A 93 5.49 -7.17 21.59
C LEU A 93 5.13 -8.18 22.67
N VAL A 94 4.67 -9.38 22.30
CA VAL A 94 4.41 -10.46 23.27
C VAL A 94 5.72 -10.87 23.95
N PHE A 95 6.79 -11.02 23.16
CA PHE A 95 8.10 -11.40 23.65
C PHE A 95 8.69 -10.38 24.64
N PHE A 96 8.65 -9.08 24.34
CA PHE A 96 9.19 -8.02 25.21
C PHE A 96 8.40 -7.81 26.50
N LYS A 97 7.13 -8.23 26.54
CA LYS A 97 6.30 -8.19 27.75
C LYS A 97 6.54 -9.37 28.70
N ASP A 98 7.15 -10.45 28.23
CA ASP A 98 7.47 -11.59 29.07
C ASP A 98 8.80 -11.36 29.79
N ASP A 99 8.78 -11.27 31.12
CA ASP A 99 9.99 -11.12 31.93
C ASP A 99 10.96 -12.30 31.78
N ARG A 100 10.48 -13.46 31.34
CA ARG A 100 11.31 -14.65 31.07
C ARG A 100 12.17 -14.50 29.82
N SER A 101 11.86 -13.54 28.95
CA SER A 101 12.60 -13.25 27.72
C SER A 101 13.93 -12.52 27.98
N TYR A 102 14.15 -12.05 29.20
CA TYR A 102 15.36 -11.32 29.60
C TYR A 102 16.26 -12.21 30.44
N SER A 103 17.57 -12.08 30.26
CA SER A 103 18.54 -12.84 31.03
C SER A 103 18.50 -12.41 32.50
N PRO A 104 18.39 -13.35 33.47
CA PRO A 104 18.43 -13.00 34.89
C PRO A 104 19.79 -12.44 35.33
N LYS A 105 20.83 -12.56 34.50
CA LYS A 105 22.18 -12.05 34.76
C LYS A 105 22.34 -10.56 34.43
N THR A 106 21.45 -10.02 33.61
CA THR A 106 21.53 -8.64 33.10
C THR A 106 20.30 -7.88 33.59
N PRO A 107 20.34 -7.22 34.76
CA PRO A 107 19.19 -6.47 35.24
C PRO A 107 18.89 -5.30 34.29
N VAL A 108 17.80 -5.45 33.52
CA VAL A 108 17.35 -4.42 32.58
C VAL A 108 16.53 -3.38 33.33
N PRO A 109 16.86 -2.08 33.22
CA PRO A 109 16.05 -1.04 33.85
C PRO A 109 14.62 -1.04 33.30
N GLU A 110 13.62 -0.94 34.19
CA GLU A 110 12.19 -0.94 33.83
C GLU A 110 11.82 0.15 32.80
N LYS A 111 12.53 1.28 32.82
CA LYS A 111 12.36 2.35 31.82
C LYS A 111 12.69 1.89 30.40
N VAL A 112 13.70 1.03 30.24
CA VAL A 112 14.13 0.52 28.94
C VAL A 112 13.14 -0.52 28.41
N LYS A 113 12.65 -1.42 29.28
CA LYS A 113 11.55 -2.35 28.93
C LYS A 113 10.30 -1.59 28.48
N SER A 114 9.91 -0.57 29.25
CA SER A 114 8.75 0.28 28.93
C SER A 114 8.92 0.98 27.58
N PHE A 115 10.11 1.51 27.29
CA PHE A 115 10.44 2.09 26.00
C PHE A 115 10.31 1.06 24.86
N LEU A 116 10.85 -0.15 25.06
CA LEU A 116 10.83 -1.23 24.06
C LEU A 116 9.40 -1.67 23.71
N VAL A 117 8.53 -1.77 24.72
CA VAL A 117 7.10 -2.05 24.54
C VAL A 117 6.41 -0.90 23.81
N ALA A 118 6.66 0.36 24.22
CA ALA A 118 6.05 1.53 23.62
C ALA A 118 6.43 1.69 22.13
N ILE A 119 7.72 1.57 21.79
CA ILE A 119 8.18 1.67 20.40
C ILE A 119 7.64 0.52 19.54
N SER A 120 7.46 -0.68 20.12
CA SER A 120 6.87 -1.82 19.42
C SER A 120 5.39 -1.60 19.12
N TYR A 121 4.62 -0.99 20.03
CA TYR A 121 3.25 -0.56 19.75
C TYR A 121 3.19 0.48 18.64
N ILE A 122 4.06 1.50 18.69
CA ILE A 122 4.13 2.54 17.64
C ILE A 122 4.41 1.89 16.29
N SER A 123 5.41 1.01 16.23
CA SER A 123 5.75 0.26 15.01
C SER A 123 4.58 -0.58 14.49
N LEU A 124 3.89 -1.31 15.38
CA LEU A 124 2.73 -2.12 15.03
C LEU A 124 1.62 -1.28 14.39
N PHE A 125 1.22 -0.18 15.03
CA PHE A 125 0.17 0.69 14.51
C PHE A 125 0.55 1.36 13.19
N LEU A 126 1.78 1.84 13.06
CA LEU A 126 2.27 2.47 11.83
C LEU A 126 2.25 1.49 10.64
N ASN A 127 2.66 0.24 10.85
CA ASN A 127 2.60 -0.79 9.80
C ASN A 127 1.15 -1.17 9.44
N ILE A 128 0.24 -1.27 10.41
CA ILE A 128 -1.19 -1.49 10.12
C ILE A 128 -1.76 -0.34 9.30
N LEU A 129 -1.48 0.91 9.69
CA LEU A 129 -1.92 2.09 8.96
C LEU A 129 -1.36 2.11 7.53
N ALA A 130 -0.06 1.81 7.35
CA ALA A 130 0.54 1.73 6.03
C ALA A 130 -0.14 0.68 5.13
N ALA A 131 -0.53 -0.47 5.68
CA ALA A 131 -1.31 -1.48 4.95
C ALA A 131 -2.70 -0.94 4.56
N LEU A 132 -3.41 -0.28 5.48
CA LEU A 132 -4.72 0.32 5.19
C LEU A 132 -4.62 1.41 4.11
N TYR A 133 -3.64 2.30 4.21
CA TYR A 133 -3.42 3.33 3.19
C TYR A 133 -3.07 2.74 1.82
N SER A 134 -2.40 1.58 1.79
CA SER A 134 -2.13 0.86 0.54
C SER A 134 -3.43 0.43 -0.15
N PHE A 135 -4.42 -0.07 0.59
CA PHE A 135 -5.75 -0.39 0.04
C PHE A 135 -6.48 0.86 -0.43
N VAL A 136 -6.53 1.92 0.38
CA VAL A 136 -7.18 3.18 -0.01
C VAL A 136 -6.54 3.78 -1.27
N MET A 137 -5.23 3.64 -1.45
CA MET A 137 -4.54 4.04 -2.68
C MET A 137 -4.92 3.17 -3.87
N ILE A 138 -5.00 1.84 -3.71
CA ILE A 138 -5.45 0.91 -4.76
C ILE A 138 -6.87 1.27 -5.22
N ASP A 139 -7.78 1.52 -4.27
CA ASP A 139 -9.17 1.90 -4.59
C ASP A 139 -9.23 3.23 -5.36
N ASN A 140 -8.47 4.23 -4.91
CA ASN A 140 -8.37 5.50 -5.62
C ASN A 140 -7.76 5.38 -7.02
N LEU A 141 -6.80 4.47 -7.22
CA LEU A 141 -6.25 4.16 -8.55
C LEU A 141 -7.29 3.46 -9.42
N GLY A 142 -8.08 2.55 -8.86
CA GLY A 142 -9.18 1.87 -9.57
C GLY A 142 -10.24 2.85 -10.09
N GLU A 143 -10.50 3.93 -9.36
CA GLU A 143 -11.45 4.96 -9.79
C GLU A 143 -10.95 5.86 -10.94
N ILE A 144 -9.66 5.86 -11.25
CA ILE A 144 -9.09 6.72 -12.30
C ILE A 144 -9.73 6.44 -13.66
N ASP A 145 -9.99 5.16 -13.97
CA ASP A 145 -10.55 4.77 -15.26
C ASP A 145 -11.96 5.33 -15.45
N TYR A 146 -12.78 5.22 -14.40
CA TYR A 146 -14.14 5.77 -14.36
C TYR A 146 -14.14 7.31 -14.40
N ARG A 147 -13.26 7.95 -13.61
CA ARG A 147 -13.16 9.43 -13.59
C ARG A 147 -12.64 9.98 -14.91
N SER A 148 -11.75 9.25 -15.58
CA SER A 148 -11.22 9.60 -16.90
C SER A 148 -12.30 9.49 -17.97
N SER A 149 -13.11 8.42 -17.97
CA SER A 149 -14.18 8.24 -18.96
C SER A 149 -15.24 9.34 -18.86
N CYS A 150 -15.55 9.81 -17.64
CA CYS A 150 -16.46 10.93 -17.38
C CYS A 150 -15.94 12.31 -17.87
N LYS A 151 -14.62 12.45 -18.10
CA LYS A 151 -13.96 13.72 -18.45
C LYS A 151 -13.30 13.70 -19.83
N ARG A 152 -13.64 12.71 -20.66
CA ARG A 152 -13.03 12.49 -21.98
C ARG A 152 -13.03 13.75 -22.85
N ASP A 153 -14.16 14.46 -22.94
CA ASP A 153 -14.32 15.60 -23.85
C ASP A 153 -13.50 16.83 -23.44
N SER A 154 -13.13 16.93 -22.16
CA SER A 154 -12.14 17.92 -21.70
C SER A 154 -10.72 17.51 -22.08
N PHE A 155 -10.36 16.23 -21.87
CA PHE A 155 -9.00 15.76 -22.15
C PHE A 155 -8.65 15.74 -23.63
N HIS A 156 -9.59 15.38 -24.51
CA HIS A 156 -9.35 15.38 -25.95
C HIS A 156 -8.95 16.77 -26.46
N ARG A 157 -9.65 17.81 -26.00
CA ARG A 157 -9.34 19.21 -26.37
C ARG A 157 -7.94 19.64 -25.89
N ASP A 158 -7.59 19.30 -24.65
CA ASP A 158 -6.27 19.65 -24.10
C ASP A 158 -5.13 18.89 -24.79
N MET A 159 -5.35 17.62 -25.16
CA MET A 159 -4.34 16.80 -25.86
C MET A 159 -4.13 17.23 -27.31
N GLU A 160 -5.19 17.56 -28.04
CA GLU A 160 -5.12 18.04 -29.43
C GLU A 160 -4.33 19.35 -29.55
N GLN A 161 -4.43 20.24 -28.55
CA GLN A 161 -3.72 21.52 -28.58
C GLN A 161 -2.25 21.43 -28.20
N THR A 162 -1.85 20.45 -27.38
CA THR A 162 -0.51 20.46 -26.76
C THR A 162 0.44 19.42 -27.36
N GLY A 163 -0.05 18.30 -27.88
CA GLY A 163 0.73 17.23 -28.55
C GLY A 163 1.82 16.54 -27.72
N ARG A 164 2.27 17.15 -26.62
CA ARG A 164 3.28 16.70 -25.66
C ARG A 164 2.92 17.24 -24.29
N MET A 165 3.01 16.39 -23.27
CA MET A 165 2.79 16.79 -21.89
C MET A 165 4.06 16.50 -21.09
N THR A 166 4.76 17.55 -20.66
CA THR A 166 5.88 17.46 -19.72
C THR A 166 5.33 17.56 -18.30
N ALA A 167 5.01 16.42 -17.69
CA ALA A 167 4.58 16.35 -16.30
C ALA A 167 5.26 15.16 -15.60
N SER A 168 5.44 15.26 -14.29
CA SER A 168 5.85 14.12 -13.47
C SER A 168 4.79 13.01 -13.52
N GLN A 169 5.15 11.77 -13.17
CA GLN A 169 4.20 10.66 -13.15
C GLN A 169 2.97 10.96 -12.27
N GLU A 170 3.19 11.62 -11.13
CA GLU A 170 2.11 12.06 -10.23
C GLU A 170 1.28 13.18 -10.87
N GLY A 171 1.93 14.10 -11.60
CA GLY A 171 1.26 15.14 -12.38
C GLY A 171 0.33 14.56 -13.45
N VAL A 172 0.78 13.53 -14.15
CA VAL A 172 -0.03 12.79 -15.12
C VAL A 172 -1.24 12.16 -14.42
N LEU A 173 -1.04 11.37 -13.37
CA LEU A 173 -2.14 10.73 -12.63
C LEU A 173 -3.18 11.73 -12.11
N MET A 174 -2.75 12.85 -11.54
CA MET A 174 -3.66 13.90 -11.05
C MET A 174 -4.49 14.51 -12.17
N ARG A 175 -3.90 14.71 -13.36
CA ARG A 175 -4.66 15.20 -14.51
C ARG A 175 -5.73 14.19 -14.92
N PHE A 176 -5.39 12.91 -14.96
CA PHE A 176 -6.33 11.83 -15.33
C PHE A 176 -7.31 11.43 -14.21
N GLY A 177 -7.34 12.11 -13.07
CA GLY A 177 -8.40 11.96 -12.07
C GLY A 177 -8.00 11.32 -10.75
N ALA A 178 -6.70 11.10 -10.51
CA ALA A 178 -6.21 11.00 -9.13
C ALA A 178 -6.55 12.32 -8.43
N GLY A 179 -7.28 12.27 -7.31
CA GLY A 179 -7.82 13.47 -6.66
C GLY A 179 -6.74 14.48 -6.27
N ARG A 180 -7.15 15.69 -5.87
CA ARG A 180 -6.21 16.72 -5.36
C ARG A 180 -5.39 16.21 -4.16
N ASP A 181 -5.96 15.29 -3.40
CA ASP A 181 -5.36 14.70 -2.20
C ASP A 181 -4.36 13.58 -2.50
N TRP A 182 -4.18 13.18 -3.77
CA TRP A 182 -3.28 12.10 -4.17
C TRP A 182 -1.84 12.29 -3.66
N LYS A 183 -1.31 13.51 -3.77
CA LYS A 183 0.04 13.82 -3.26
C LYS A 183 0.12 13.65 -1.74
N TRP A 184 -0.88 14.12 -1.02
CA TRP A 184 -0.92 14.04 0.44
C TRP A 184 -1.04 12.58 0.89
N MET A 185 -1.86 11.79 0.21
CA MET A 185 -1.97 10.35 0.43
C MET A 185 -0.63 9.62 0.26
N ILE A 186 0.09 9.86 -0.85
CA ILE A 186 1.42 9.27 -1.07
C ILE A 186 2.38 9.66 0.06
N VAL A 187 2.44 10.94 0.42
CA VAL A 187 3.34 11.42 1.47
C VAL A 187 3.02 10.77 2.82
N HIS A 188 1.74 10.71 3.18
CA HIS A 188 1.30 10.10 4.43
C HIS A 188 1.54 8.59 4.46
N TRP A 189 1.28 7.89 3.35
CA TRP A 189 1.56 6.46 3.19
C TRP A 189 3.07 6.18 3.33
N LEU A 190 3.93 6.92 2.62
CA LEU A 190 5.38 6.79 2.73
C LEU A 190 5.87 7.09 4.15
N PHE A 191 5.35 8.15 4.78
CA PHE A 191 5.74 8.54 6.13
C PHE A 191 5.39 7.44 7.14
N THR A 192 4.17 6.92 7.11
CA THR A 192 3.73 5.85 8.03
C THR A 192 4.49 4.54 7.78
N PHE A 193 4.67 4.15 6.51
CA PHE A 193 5.44 2.97 6.11
C PHE A 193 6.88 3.00 6.64
N TYR A 194 7.64 4.04 6.30
CA TYR A 194 9.05 4.12 6.70
C TYR A 194 9.24 4.39 8.19
N SER A 195 8.36 5.19 8.81
CA SER A 195 8.42 5.39 10.27
C SER A 195 8.16 4.09 11.02
N GLY A 196 7.26 3.23 10.52
CA GLY A 196 7.03 1.89 11.04
C GLY A 196 8.27 1.01 10.93
N ILE A 197 8.96 1.01 9.79
CA ILE A 197 10.22 0.26 9.60
C ILE A 197 11.31 0.77 10.56
N ILE A 198 11.50 2.09 10.67
CA ILE A 198 12.52 2.67 11.56
C ILE A 198 12.21 2.32 13.03
N ALA A 199 10.95 2.40 13.44
CA ALA A 199 10.53 2.03 14.80
C ALA A 199 10.79 0.55 15.10
N LEU A 200 10.50 -0.35 14.14
CA LEU A 200 10.81 -1.78 14.25
C LEU A 200 12.33 -2.05 14.36
N ILE A 201 13.13 -1.44 13.47
CA ILE A 201 14.59 -1.61 13.52
C ILE A 201 15.13 -1.09 14.86
N THR A 202 14.61 0.04 15.34
CA THR A 202 14.99 0.62 16.63
C THR A 202 14.66 -0.32 17.78
N SER A 203 13.49 -0.99 17.77
CA SER A 203 13.13 -1.95 18.81
C SER A 203 14.06 -3.17 18.80
N ILE A 204 14.35 -3.73 17.62
CA ILE A 204 15.25 -4.88 17.48
C ILE A 204 16.68 -4.54 17.94
N ILE A 205 17.23 -3.40 17.50
CA ILE A 205 18.56 -2.95 17.91
C ILE A 205 18.59 -2.69 19.41
N THR A 206 17.58 -2.03 19.97
CA THR A 206 17.53 -1.74 21.42
C THR A 206 17.55 -3.04 22.22
N TYR A 207 16.76 -4.04 21.82
CA TYR A 207 16.80 -5.36 22.45
C TYR A 207 18.18 -6.01 22.36
N ALA A 208 18.78 -6.04 21.17
CA ALA A 208 20.10 -6.64 20.98
C ALA A 208 21.20 -5.91 21.79
N LEU A 209 21.11 -4.59 21.93
CA LEU A 209 22.04 -3.81 22.75
C LEU A 209 21.97 -4.18 24.24
N ILE A 210 20.84 -4.71 24.71
CA ILE A 210 20.65 -5.11 26.10
C ILE A 210 21.14 -6.54 26.32
N GLU A 211 20.64 -7.50 25.54
CA GLU A 211 20.79 -8.94 25.83
C GLU A 211 21.99 -9.59 25.12
N GLU A 212 22.38 -9.10 23.95
CA GLU A 212 23.28 -9.86 23.08
C GLU A 212 24.77 -9.63 23.38
N SER A 213 25.63 -10.45 22.77
CA SER A 213 27.08 -10.28 22.83
C SER A 213 27.56 -9.04 22.03
N LEU A 214 28.74 -8.51 22.36
CA LEU A 214 29.30 -7.32 21.70
C LEU A 214 29.40 -7.47 20.17
N ALA A 215 29.76 -8.66 19.68
CA ALA A 215 29.85 -8.93 18.25
C ALA A 215 28.50 -8.73 17.55
N ILE A 216 27.43 -9.28 18.13
CA ILE A 216 26.07 -9.16 17.58
C ILE A 216 25.60 -7.70 17.61
N LYS A 217 25.93 -6.95 18.67
CA LYS A 217 25.61 -5.51 18.78
C LYS A 217 26.21 -4.70 17.64
N ILE A 218 27.50 -4.90 17.35
CA ILE A 218 28.20 -4.19 16.28
C ILE A 218 27.60 -4.57 14.92
N SER A 219 27.42 -5.87 14.67
CA SER A 219 26.86 -6.36 13.40
C SER A 219 25.44 -5.83 13.15
N LEU A 220 24.54 -5.92 14.13
CA LEU A 220 23.17 -5.41 14.01
C LEU A 220 23.13 -3.88 13.90
N GLY A 221 24.03 -3.17 14.58
CA GLY A 221 24.17 -1.72 14.45
C GLY A 221 24.53 -1.30 13.02
N CYS A 222 25.51 -1.96 12.40
CA CYS A 222 25.91 -1.69 11.01
C CYS A 222 24.79 -2.01 10.01
N ILE A 223 24.15 -3.19 10.16
CA ILE A 223 23.05 -3.61 9.28
C ILE A 223 21.86 -2.67 9.44
N GLY A 224 21.50 -2.32 10.67
CA GLY A 224 20.43 -1.39 10.99
C GLY A 224 20.65 0.00 10.41
N LEU A 225 21.87 0.53 10.56
CA LEU A 225 22.22 1.82 9.97
C LEU A 225 22.10 1.78 8.43
N PHE A 226 22.63 0.73 7.80
CA PHE A 226 22.54 0.54 6.36
C PHE A 226 21.07 0.45 5.88
N ALA A 227 20.21 -0.24 6.64
CA ALA A 227 18.79 -0.37 6.33
C ALA A 227 18.01 0.96 6.49
N VAL A 228 18.42 1.83 7.40
CA VAL A 228 17.74 3.11 7.67
C VAL A 228 18.16 4.20 6.67
N ILE A 229 19.33 4.11 6.03
CA ILE A 229 19.81 5.11 5.06
C ILE A 229 18.80 5.37 3.92
N PRO A 230 18.29 4.34 3.21
CA PRO A 230 17.27 4.55 2.17
C PRO A 230 16.01 5.23 2.73
N ALA A 231 15.55 4.81 3.91
CA ALA A 231 14.37 5.38 4.55
C ALA A 231 14.56 6.87 4.85
N ILE A 232 15.72 7.26 5.40
CA ILE A 232 16.03 8.67 5.68
C ILE A 232 16.06 9.48 4.38
N TYR A 233 16.71 8.95 3.34
CA TYR A 233 16.79 9.63 2.05
C TYR A 233 15.40 9.84 1.43
N PHE A 234 14.56 8.80 1.38
CA PHE A 234 13.24 8.89 0.77
C PHE A 234 12.25 9.73 1.58
N VAL A 235 12.30 9.70 2.91
CA VAL A 235 11.35 10.42 3.78
C VAL A 235 11.74 11.87 3.99
N PHE A 236 13.02 12.17 4.26
CA PHE A 236 13.43 13.51 4.66
C PHE A 236 14.09 14.29 3.52
N ILE A 237 15.02 13.65 2.80
CA ILE A 237 15.84 14.35 1.81
C ILE A 237 15.04 14.63 0.54
N ARG A 238 14.35 13.62 -0.01
CA ARG A 238 13.60 13.77 -1.27
C ARG A 238 12.51 14.85 -1.19
N PRO A 239 11.63 14.90 -0.16
CA PRO A 239 10.62 15.95 -0.07
C PRO A 239 11.21 17.35 0.14
N ALA A 240 12.31 17.45 0.91
CA ALA A 240 12.99 18.72 1.11
C ALA A 240 13.60 19.28 -0.19
N ILE A 241 14.11 18.41 -1.08
CA ILE A 241 14.60 18.79 -2.40
C ILE A 241 13.44 19.22 -3.30
N LEU A 242 12.34 18.47 -3.33
CA LEU A 242 11.18 18.80 -4.16
C LEU A 242 10.52 20.13 -3.76
N CYS A 243 10.51 20.46 -2.45
CA CYS A 243 10.00 21.74 -1.96
C CYS A 243 10.86 22.95 -2.39
N LYS A 244 12.16 22.74 -2.68
CA LYS A 244 13.05 23.83 -3.14
C LYS A 244 12.94 24.13 -4.63
N ILE A 245 12.36 23.21 -5.41
CA ILE A 245 12.29 23.30 -6.89
C ILE A 245 10.90 23.78 -7.35
N ALA A 246 9.89 23.66 -6.49
CA ALA A 246 8.52 24.14 -6.72
C ALA A 246 8.37 25.62 -6.34
#